data_AF-A0A7X0AL73-F1
#
_entry.id   AF-A0A7X0AL73-F1
#
_cell.length_a   1.000
_cell.length_b   1.000
_cell.length_c   1.000
_cell.angle_alpha   90.00
_cell.angle_beta   90.00
_cell.angle_gamma   90.00
#
_symmetry.space_group_name_H-M   'P 1'
#
loop_
_entity.id
_entity.type
_entity.pdbx_description
1 polymer ?
#
loop_
_entity_poly.entity_id
_entity_poly.type
_entity_poly.pdbx_seq_one_letter_code
_entity_poly.pdbx_strand_id
1 'polypeptide(L)'
;MPNRLVVLIVDDHPDLLITLSSFVERLPYVRVLSTGDFGRVATWIAAEKCIDLVLTNVWLKGDFTAYMLPIWLQQPIPKWPS
;
A
#
# COMPACT_ATOMS: atom_id res chain seq x y z
N MET A 1 2.53 18.92 11.47
CA MET A 1 1.37 18.01 11.29
C MET A 1 1.89 16.60 11.47
N PRO A 2 1.25 15.70 12.23
CA PRO A 2 1.75 14.33 12.34
C PRO A 2 1.82 13.73 10.93
N ASN A 3 2.98 13.16 10.58
CA ASN A 3 3.20 12.53 9.28
C ASN A 3 2.14 11.44 9.11
N ARG A 4 1.28 11.59 8.10
CA ARG A 4 0.32 10.55 7.73
C ARG A 4 1.03 9.52 6.87
N LEU A 5 1.04 8.26 7.31
CA LEU A 5 1.51 7.13 6.51
C LEU A 5 0.56 6.97 5.31
N VAL A 6 1.08 7.00 4.09
CA VAL A 6 0.33 6.79 2.86
C VAL A 6 0.53 5.36 2.41
N VAL A 7 -0.55 4.57 2.45
CA VAL A 7 -0.56 3.15 2.08
C VAL A 7 -1.25 3.00 0.74
N LEU A 8 -0.60 2.32 -0.21
CA LEU A 8 -1.21 1.87 -1.46
C LEU A 8 -1.59 0.39 -1.34
N ILE A 9 -2.87 0.07 -1.53
CA ILE A 9 -3.38 -1.31 -1.58
C ILE A 9 -3.67 -1.67 -3.04
N VAL A 10 -3.11 -2.78 -3.51
CA VAL A 10 -3.24 -3.25 -4.89
C VAL A 10 -3.81 -4.67 -4.89
N ASP A 11 -5.06 -4.82 -5.31
CA ASP A 11 -5.75 -6.11 -5.34
C ASP A 11 -6.89 -6.14 -6.36
N ASP A 12 -6.93 -7.16 -7.21
CA ASP A 12 -7.99 -7.38 -8.21
C ASP A 12 -9.31 -7.89 -7.62
N HIS A 13 -9.31 -8.35 -6.37
CA HIS A 13 -10.52 -8.77 -5.68
C HIS A 13 -11.22 -7.56 -5.05
N PRO A 14 -12.36 -7.10 -5.62
CA PRO A 14 -13.00 -5.85 -5.19
C PRO A 14 -13.42 -5.89 -3.71
N ASP A 15 -13.93 -7.03 -3.24
CA ASP A 15 -14.36 -7.21 -1.85
C ASP A 15 -13.18 -7.11 -0.87
N LEU A 16 -12.03 -7.68 -1.25
CA LEU A 16 -10.82 -7.64 -0.43
C LEU A 16 -10.22 -6.23 -0.41
N LEU A 17 -10.21 -5.56 -1.58
CA LEU A 17 -9.76 -4.17 -1.70
C LEU A 17 -10.57 -3.24 -0.80
N ILE A 18 -11.90 -3.36 -0.80
CA ILE A 18 -12.80 -2.58 0.07
C ILE A 18 -12.57 -2.91 1.54
N THR A 19 -12.49 -4.20 1.88
CA THR A 19 -12.34 -4.66 3.26
C THR A 19 -11.01 -4.19 3.87
N LEU A 20 -9.91 -4.36 3.14
CA LEU A 20 -8.58 -3.94 3.58
C LEU A 20 -8.48 -2.41 3.66
N SER A 21 -9.00 -1.69 2.66
CA SER A 21 -9.00 -0.22 2.69
C SER A 21 -9.74 0.28 3.92
N SER A 22 -10.95 -0.25 4.18
CA SER A 22 -11.77 0.11 5.34
C SER A 22 -11.11 -0.23 6.67
N PHE A 23 -10.37 -1.33 6.74
CA PHE A 23 -9.64 -1.72 7.95
C PHE A 23 -8.43 -0.82 8.20
N VAL A 24 -7.63 -0.55 7.17
CA VAL A 24 -6.40 0.25 7.26
C VAL A 24 -6.72 1.73 7.50
N GLU A 25 -7.79 2.28 6.93
CA GLU A 25 -8.22 3.66 7.16
C GLU A 25 -8.65 3.94 8.61
N ARG A 26 -9.00 2.91 9.39
CA ARG A 26 -9.30 3.07 10.82
C ARG A 26 -8.04 3.31 11.66
N LEU A 27 -6.86 3.04 11.11
CA LEU A 27 -5.61 3.27 11.82
C LEU A 27 -5.34 4.77 11.89
N PRO A 28 -4.96 5.29 13.08
CA PRO A 28 -4.67 6.70 13.23
C PRO A 28 -3.49 7.09 12.36
N TYR A 29 -3.57 8.28 11.76
CA TYR A 29 -2.53 8.83 10.89
C TYR A 29 -2.23 8.00 9.64
N VAL A 30 -3.18 7.20 9.15
CA VAL A 30 -3.05 6.51 7.87
C VAL A 30 -3.94 7.16 6.81
N ARG A 31 -3.43 7.25 5.59
CA ARG A 31 -4.21 7.54 4.38
C ARG A 31 -4.08 6.36 3.44
N VAL A 32 -5.22 5.84 2.98
CA VAL A 32 -5.23 4.75 2.01
C VAL A 32 -5.45 5.28 0.60
N LEU A 33 -4.73 4.69 -0.34
CA LEU A 33 -5.00 4.70 -1.77
C LEU A 33 -5.18 3.25 -2.19
N SER A 34 -6.09 2.96 -3.10
CA SER A 34 -6.34 1.60 -3.54
C SER A 34 -6.61 1.52 -5.04
N THR A 35 -6.21 0.41 -5.65
CA THR A 35 -6.45 0.12 -7.07
C THR A 35 -6.56 -1.38 -7.28
N GLY A 36 -7.43 -1.80 -8.20
CA GLY A 36 -7.48 -3.19 -8.69
C GLY A 36 -6.62 -3.44 -9.92
N ASP A 37 -5.94 -2.41 -10.41
CA ASP A 37 -5.03 -2.50 -11.55
C ASP A 37 -3.57 -2.56 -11.06
N PHE A 38 -2.97 -3.74 -11.16
CA PHE A 38 -1.57 -4.04 -10.80
C PHE A 38 -0.52 -3.42 -11.74
N GLY A 39 -0.93 -2.98 -12.92
CA GLY A 39 -0.02 -2.54 -13.97
C GLY A 39 0.28 -1.06 -13.88
N ARG A 40 -0.21 -0.33 -14.89
CA ARG A 40 0.16 1.06 -15.10
C ARG A 40 -0.37 1.96 -13.99
N VAL A 41 -1.56 1.68 -13.46
CA VAL A 41 -2.19 2.52 -12.44
C VAL A 41 -1.45 2.40 -11.11
N ALA A 42 -1.18 1.19 -10.61
CA ALA A 42 -0.40 1.01 -9.38
C ALA A 42 0.98 1.67 -9.48
N THR A 43 1.67 1.47 -10.60
CA THR A 43 3.01 2.06 -10.84
C THR A 43 2.94 3.59 -10.89
N TRP A 44 1.94 4.15 -11.58
CA TRP A 44 1.74 5.60 -11.65
C TRP A 44 1.42 6.20 -10.28
N ILE A 45 0.56 5.55 -9.49
CA ILE A 45 0.26 6.01 -8.12
C ILE A 45 1.53 5.98 -7.27
N ALA A 46 2.32 4.89 -7.33
CA ALA A 46 3.56 4.77 -6.57
C ALA A 46 4.63 5.81 -6.99
N ALA A 47 4.67 6.20 -8.26
CA ALA A 47 5.62 7.18 -8.77
C ALA A 47 5.19 8.64 -8.47
N GLU A 48 3.90 8.95 -8.56
CA GLU A 48 3.38 10.32 -8.44
C GLU A 48 2.96 10.68 -7.01
N LYS A 49 2.79 9.68 -6.14
CA LYS A 49 2.44 9.88 -4.73
C LYS A 49 3.62 9.45 -3.88
N CYS A 50 3.86 10.20 -2.80
CA CYS A 50 4.77 9.75 -1.74
C CYS A 50 4.09 8.58 -1.00
N ILE A 51 4.26 7.36 -1.50
CA ILE A 51 3.78 6.14 -0.87
C ILE A 51 4.83 5.64 0.12
N ASP A 52 4.41 5.42 1.37
CA ASP A 52 5.27 4.89 2.43
C ASP A 52 5.25 3.35 2.47
N LEU A 53 4.12 2.75 2.08
CA LEU A 53 3.90 1.31 2.11
C LEU A 53 3.01 0.86 0.95
N VAL A 54 3.37 -0.25 0.31
CA VAL A 54 2.53 -0.94 -0.68
C VAL A 54 2.10 -2.29 -0.12
N LEU A 55 0.80 -2.55 -0.08
CA LEU A 55 0.21 -3.85 0.18
C LEU A 55 -0.31 -4.39 -1.14
N THR A 56 0.21 -5.52 -1.60
CA THR A 56 -0.18 -6.10 -2.89
C THR A 56 -0.51 -7.57 -2.75
N ASN A 57 -1.52 -8.03 -3.52
CA ASN A 57 -1.74 -9.44 -3.73
C ASN A 57 -0.52 -10.09 -4.40
N VAL A 58 -0.11 -11.26 -3.92
CA VAL A 58 1.02 -12.04 -4.45
C VAL A 58 0.58 -13.04 -5.50
N TRP A 59 -0.72 -13.36 -5.56
CA TRP A 59 -1.30 -14.25 -6.56
C TRP A 59 -1.62 -13.45 -7.83
N LEU A 60 -0.57 -13.13 -8.58
CA LEU A 60 -0.70 -12.56 -9.91
C LEU A 60 -1.19 -13.64 -10.87
N LYS A 61 -2.46 -13.54 -11.29
CA LYS A 61 -3.03 -14.37 -12.35
C LYS A 61 -2.33 -14.00 -13.68
N GLY A 62 -1.28 -14.73 -14.03
CA GLY A 62 -0.75 -14.78 -15.39
C GLY A 62 0.70 -14.36 -15.61
N ASP A 63 1.40 -13.72 -14.66
CA ASP A 63 2.81 -13.37 -14.81
C ASP A 63 3.56 -13.39 -13.47
N PHE A 64 4.59 -14.25 -13.39
CA PHE A 64 5.41 -14.51 -12.21
C PHE A 64 6.42 -13.38 -11.93
N THR A 65 5.94 -12.15 -11.69
CA THR A 65 6.81 -11.10 -11.17
C THR A 65 6.14 -10.42 -9.98
N ALA A 66 6.19 -11.09 -8.82
CA ALA A 66 5.92 -10.44 -7.56
C ALA A 66 7.02 -9.39 -7.31
N TYR A 67 6.74 -8.13 -7.67
CA TYR A 67 7.56 -7.02 -7.21
C TYR A 67 7.27 -6.80 -5.73
N MET A 68 7.89 -7.62 -4.88
CA MET A 68 8.09 -7.25 -3.49
C MET A 68 9.11 -6.11 -3.53
N LEU A 69 8.63 -4.88 -3.73
CA LEU A 69 9.48 -3.70 -3.57
C LEU A 69 9.95 -3.73 -2.11
N PRO A 70 11.26 -3.81 -1.84
CA PRO A 70 11.73 -3.71 -0.49
C PRO A 70 11.19 -2.41 0.09
N ILE A 71 10.52 -2.51 1.25
CA ILE A 71 10.16 -1.34 2.05
C ILE A 71 11.48 -0.70 2.46
N TRP A 72 11.97 0.25 1.68
CA TRP A 72 13.02 1.16 2.12
C TRP A 72 12.36 2.15 3.06
N LEU A 73 12.20 1.76 4.32
CA LEU A 73 11.98 2.70 5.41
C LEU A 73 13.22 3.62 5.45
N GLN A 74 13.19 4.70 4.66
CA GLN A 74 14.18 5.77 4.77
C GLN A 74 14.02 6.58 6.07
N GLN A 75 13.08 6.22 6.94
CA GLN A 75 12.93 6.82 8.25
C GLN A 75 13.03 5.76 9.36
N PRO A 76 13.78 6.03 10.44
CA PRO A 76 13.83 5.15 11.59
C PRO A 76 12.43 4.99 12.15
N ILE A 77 11.97 3.74 12.31
CA ILE A 77 10.76 3.41 13.04
C ILE A 77 10.91 4.01 14.45
N PRO A 78 10.08 4.99 14.87
CA PRO A 78 10.13 5.50 16.22
C PRO A 78 9.88 4.33 17.17
N LYS A 79 10.76 4.14 18.15
CA LYS A 79 10.53 3.12 19.20
C LYS A 79 9.17 3.40 19.84
N TRP A 80 8.29 2.40 19.79
CA TRP A 80 7.03 2.45 20.51
C TRP A 80 7.33 2.54 22.01
N PRO A 81 6.70 3.47 22.77
CA PRO A 81 6.87 3.49 24.21
C PRO A 81 6.27 2.20 24.80
N SER A 82 7.10 1.47 25.54
CA SER A 82 6.76 0.29 26.34
C SER A 82 5.78 0.61 27.46
#